data_AF-A0A849M244-F1
#
_entry.id   AF-A0A849M244-F1
#
_cell.length_a   1.000
_cell.length_b   1.000
_cell.length_c   1.000
_cell.angle_alpha   90.00
_cell.angle_beta   90.00
_cell.angle_gamma   90.00
#
_symmetry.space_group_name_H-M   'P 1'
#
loop_
_entity.id
_entity.type
_entity.pdbx_description
1 polymer ?
#
loop_
_entity_poly.entity_id
_entity_poly.type
_entity_poly.pdbx_seq_one_letter_code
_entity_poly.pdbx_strand_id
1 'polypeptide(L)'
;MKKLYIILAIIFLFHLSCENQSVTPSHDTNLNEGTMEISLDMSNAPPEVFALTGILSNSNGVEISFDFELSGNSATALVENIPVGDWVLQVNAIDAENTIIYSGSTEVKVSAGVVTTISLHLNPTTGSLQIIVTWGNDYINIPDENLLNALIEASVDIDGDGLISKIEAEATTTLIMRHRNISDLTGLEAFINLETLDCSYNLYSSIDVSKMKDLVYLDCSESRLNALDVTNNLKLEHLDCSDYRIPKLDVSNNPELVYLNCHNNLIKELDLSNNTKLEVLWTQENQLTYLDLSNNKSLKEISLHSIPTLVNVCVWVLPFPPAGVNLDKYGSPNIKFTTDCLQDDQFEENDELSNAAPLTEFTYYHDLFISINDDDWYSMTISADSLSIKCDFIHTDGDINIDLVDKNGNVLATSQGSTDNERINHIVSSLETYYIHVYQVSGTNNTYTIWWDDIWQGEGKSVRGGHGIE
;
A
#
# COMPACT_ATOMS: atom_id res chain seq x y z
N MET A 1 50.69 52.29 -30.54
CA MET A 1 51.63 51.27 -30.00
C MET A 1 50.81 49.98 -29.92
N LYS A 2 51.04 48.87 -30.67
CA LYS A 2 52.18 47.91 -30.67
C LYS A 2 52.48 47.37 -29.26
N LYS A 3 52.60 46.06 -28.96
CA LYS A 3 52.49 44.78 -29.75
C LYS A 3 51.10 44.12 -29.60
N LEU A 4 50.65 43.05 -30.30
CA LEU A 4 51.12 42.22 -31.44
C LEU A 4 51.92 40.89 -31.19
N TYR A 5 51.23 39.80 -30.82
CA TYR A 5 51.53 38.34 -31.02
C TYR A 5 50.17 37.57 -30.93
N ILE A 6 49.75 36.54 -31.69
CA ILE A 6 50.23 35.72 -32.83
C ILE A 6 51.08 34.45 -32.50
N ILE A 7 50.68 33.29 -33.09
CA ILE A 7 51.28 31.91 -33.10
C ILE A 7 51.03 31.10 -31.79
N LEU A 8 50.61 29.82 -31.75
CA LEU A 8 50.78 28.67 -32.67
C LEU A 8 49.49 27.81 -32.82
N ALA A 9 49.37 27.04 -33.90
CA ALA A 9 48.30 26.05 -34.12
C ALA A 9 48.88 24.66 -34.37
N ILE A 10 48.23 23.60 -33.85
CA ILE A 10 48.57 22.21 -34.14
C ILE A 10 47.28 21.46 -34.50
N ILE A 11 47.21 20.98 -35.75
CA ILE A 11 46.26 19.97 -36.18
C ILE A 11 47.00 18.63 -36.13
N PHE A 12 46.40 17.61 -35.53
CA PHE A 12 46.90 16.24 -35.62
C PHE A 12 45.75 15.29 -35.97
N LEU A 13 45.83 14.73 -37.17
CA LEU A 13 44.95 13.69 -37.69
C LEU A 13 45.63 12.33 -37.41
N PHE A 14 44.94 11.42 -36.74
CA PHE A 14 45.30 10.00 -36.74
C PHE A 14 44.04 9.12 -36.78
N HIS A 15 44.17 7.97 -37.43
CA HIS A 15 43.14 6.95 -37.60
C HIS A 15 43.48 5.71 -36.76
N LEU A 16 42.48 4.82 -36.59
CA LEU A 16 42.50 3.55 -35.85
C LEU A 16 42.61 3.71 -34.32
N SER A 17 42.08 2.79 -33.50
CA SER A 17 41.40 1.51 -33.81
C SER A 17 40.07 1.37 -33.06
N CYS A 18 39.25 0.39 -33.46
CA CYS A 18 38.10 -0.06 -32.67
C CYS A 18 38.51 -1.24 -31.79
N GLU A 19 38.23 -1.18 -30.48
CA GLU A 19 37.79 -2.37 -29.71
C GLU A 19 37.13 -1.96 -28.37
N ASN A 20 35.98 -2.58 -28.11
CA ASN A 20 35.17 -2.69 -26.88
C ASN A 20 35.84 -2.23 -25.56
N GLN A 21 35.19 -1.45 -24.68
CA GLN A 21 33.87 -1.72 -24.12
C GLN A 21 33.11 -0.43 -23.72
N SER A 22 32.00 -0.14 -24.40
CA SER A 22 30.95 0.74 -23.88
C SER A 22 29.78 -0.12 -23.42
N VAL A 23 29.43 -0.06 -22.13
CA VAL A 23 28.16 -0.63 -21.65
C VAL A 23 27.04 0.16 -22.31
N THR A 24 26.26 -0.50 -23.15
CA THR A 24 25.07 0.09 -23.77
C THR A 24 23.99 0.27 -22.70
N PRO A 25 23.46 1.48 -22.50
CA PRO A 25 22.04 1.58 -22.17
C PRO A 25 21.29 0.88 -23.30
N SER A 26 20.39 -0.05 -22.98
CA SER A 26 19.45 -0.59 -23.96
C SER A 26 18.49 0.53 -24.35
N HIS A 27 18.84 1.27 -25.39
CA HIS A 27 17.96 2.25 -26.00
C HIS A 27 16.92 1.46 -26.79
N ASP A 28 15.79 1.20 -26.14
CA ASP A 28 14.64 0.57 -26.79
C ASP A 28 14.08 1.56 -27.81
N THR A 29 14.28 1.28 -29.08
CA THR A 29 13.93 2.16 -30.19
C THR A 29 12.54 1.89 -30.76
N ASN A 30 11.85 0.85 -30.29
CA ASN A 30 10.70 0.27 -30.97
C ASN A 30 9.35 0.75 -30.42
N LEU A 31 9.36 1.81 -29.59
CA LEU A 31 8.18 2.57 -29.13
C LEU A 31 7.39 3.30 -30.25
N ASN A 32 7.68 3.04 -31.52
CA ASN A 32 7.02 3.65 -32.70
C ASN A 32 6.69 2.62 -33.79
N GLU A 33 6.48 1.36 -33.41
CA GLU A 33 6.05 0.28 -34.32
C GLU A 33 4.64 -0.22 -33.93
N GLY A 34 3.77 -0.44 -34.93
CA GLY A 34 2.35 -0.77 -34.73
C GLY A 34 1.86 -1.90 -35.63
N THR A 35 0.59 -2.26 -35.50
CA THR A 35 -0.03 -3.36 -36.25
C THR A 35 -0.98 -2.83 -37.32
N MET A 36 -1.09 -3.56 -38.42
CA MET A 36 -1.97 -3.26 -39.54
C MET A 36 -2.79 -4.50 -39.91
N GLU A 37 -4.10 -4.42 -39.73
CA GLU A 37 -5.04 -5.35 -40.36
C GLU A 37 -5.42 -4.81 -41.74
N ILE A 38 -5.34 -5.66 -42.76
CA ILE A 38 -5.65 -5.34 -44.15
C ILE A 38 -6.75 -6.29 -44.63
N SER A 39 -7.89 -5.74 -45.05
CA SER A 39 -9.05 -6.50 -45.53
C SER A 39 -9.40 -6.12 -46.97
N LEU A 40 -9.55 -7.13 -47.84
CA LEU A 40 -9.91 -7.00 -49.26
C LEU A 40 -11.24 -7.69 -49.56
N ASP A 41 -12.15 -6.97 -50.22
CA ASP A 41 -13.37 -7.56 -50.79
C ASP A 41 -13.05 -8.43 -52.01
N MET A 42 -13.28 -9.74 -51.87
CA MET A 42 -13.08 -10.77 -52.89
C MET A 42 -14.38 -11.15 -53.62
N SER A 43 -15.50 -10.46 -53.39
CA SER A 43 -16.81 -10.77 -54.00
C SER A 43 -16.84 -10.75 -55.53
N ASN A 44 -15.86 -10.10 -56.17
CA ASN A 44 -15.68 -10.03 -57.62
C ASN A 44 -14.36 -10.64 -58.10
N ALA A 45 -13.63 -11.37 -57.24
CA ALA A 45 -12.34 -11.96 -57.58
C ALA A 45 -12.48 -13.06 -58.68
N PRO A 46 -11.58 -13.12 -59.67
CA PRO A 46 -11.57 -14.19 -60.66
C PRO A 46 -11.30 -15.57 -60.01
N PRO A 47 -11.96 -16.65 -60.45
CA PRO A 47 -11.84 -17.98 -59.86
C PRO A 47 -10.45 -18.63 -60.00
N GLU A 48 -9.57 -18.07 -60.84
CA GLU A 48 -8.15 -18.42 -60.95
C GLU A 48 -7.27 -17.88 -59.80
N VAL A 49 -7.77 -16.96 -58.95
CA VAL A 49 -7.03 -16.49 -57.77
C VAL A 49 -7.03 -17.56 -56.68
N PHE A 50 -5.87 -18.18 -56.47
CA PHE A 50 -5.67 -19.21 -55.46
C PHE A 50 -5.22 -18.65 -54.10
N ALA A 51 -4.36 -17.62 -54.11
CA ALA A 51 -3.89 -16.93 -52.92
C ALA A 51 -3.51 -15.46 -53.23
N LEU A 52 -3.27 -14.68 -52.16
CA LEU A 52 -2.82 -13.30 -52.21
C LEU A 52 -1.60 -13.11 -51.32
N THR A 53 -0.62 -12.33 -51.81
CA THR A 53 0.58 -11.94 -51.05
C THR A 53 0.73 -10.42 -51.05
N GLY A 54 1.20 -9.86 -49.94
CA GLY A 54 1.41 -8.44 -49.73
C GLY A 54 2.87 -8.09 -49.44
N ILE A 55 3.28 -6.90 -49.84
CA ILE A 55 4.56 -6.29 -49.50
C ILE A 55 4.31 -4.83 -49.13
N LEU A 56 4.68 -4.46 -47.90
CA LEU A 56 4.80 -3.07 -47.47
C LEU A 56 6.26 -2.64 -47.62
N SER A 57 6.50 -1.52 -48.30
CA SER A 57 7.84 -0.94 -48.50
C SER A 57 7.85 0.56 -48.15
N ASN A 58 8.98 1.08 -47.66
CA ASN A 58 9.12 2.51 -47.38
C ASN A 58 10.40 3.14 -47.96
N SER A 59 10.46 4.47 -47.96
CA SER A 59 11.57 5.25 -48.52
C SER A 59 12.91 5.09 -47.78
N ASN A 60 12.90 4.50 -46.58
CA ASN A 60 14.12 4.15 -45.82
C ASN A 60 14.68 2.77 -46.20
N GLY A 61 13.99 2.01 -47.06
CA GLY A 61 14.43 0.67 -47.51
C GLY A 61 14.01 -0.47 -46.59
N VAL A 62 13.01 -0.27 -45.74
CA VAL A 62 12.35 -1.38 -45.01
C VAL A 62 11.33 -2.04 -45.95
N GLU A 63 11.34 -3.37 -46.03
CA GLU A 63 10.30 -4.19 -46.67
C GLU A 63 9.75 -5.20 -45.66
N ILE A 64 8.43 -5.37 -45.64
CA ILE A 64 7.69 -6.33 -44.81
C ILE A 64 6.76 -7.12 -45.73
N SER A 65 7.00 -8.42 -45.86
CA SER A 65 6.21 -9.32 -46.72
C SER A 65 5.30 -10.20 -45.87
N PHE A 66 4.08 -10.44 -46.35
CA PHE A 66 3.03 -11.17 -45.64
C PHE A 66 2.05 -11.85 -46.61
N ASP A 67 1.32 -12.85 -46.11
CA ASP A 67 0.28 -13.56 -46.86
C ASP A 67 -1.11 -13.19 -46.31
N PHE A 68 -2.17 -13.35 -47.13
CA PHE A 68 -3.55 -13.14 -46.70
C PHE A 68 -4.26 -14.47 -46.41
N GLU A 69 -4.99 -14.54 -45.31
CA GLU A 69 -5.98 -15.59 -45.06
C GLU A 69 -7.23 -15.36 -45.90
N LEU A 70 -7.69 -16.38 -46.63
CA LEU A 70 -8.89 -16.33 -47.47
C LEU A 70 -10.09 -16.92 -46.74
N SER A 71 -11.14 -16.11 -46.56
CA SER A 71 -12.39 -16.49 -45.89
C SER A 71 -13.60 -16.03 -46.70
N GLY A 72 -14.20 -16.95 -47.47
CA GLY A 72 -15.38 -16.68 -48.29
C GLY A 72 -15.15 -15.59 -49.33
N ASN A 73 -15.82 -14.44 -49.16
CA ASN A 73 -15.69 -13.27 -50.05
C ASN A 73 -14.75 -12.19 -49.48
N SER A 74 -13.88 -12.53 -48.52
CA SER A 74 -12.88 -11.62 -47.94
C SER A 74 -11.50 -12.26 -47.88
N ALA A 75 -10.46 -11.44 -48.02
CA ALA A 75 -9.09 -11.79 -47.71
C ALA A 75 -8.57 -10.86 -46.61
N THR A 76 -7.97 -11.40 -45.55
CA THR A 76 -7.47 -10.65 -44.40
C THR A 76 -6.01 -10.96 -44.10
N ALA A 77 -5.19 -9.94 -43.85
CA ALA A 77 -3.82 -10.09 -43.37
C ALA A 77 -3.60 -9.24 -42.12
N LEU A 78 -2.82 -9.75 -41.16
CA LEU A 78 -2.36 -9.00 -39.99
C LEU A 78 -0.84 -8.84 -40.09
N VAL A 79 -0.35 -7.61 -39.96
CA VAL A 79 1.05 -7.27 -40.17
C VAL A 79 1.55 -6.44 -38.98
N GLU A 80 2.44 -7.01 -38.18
CA GLU A 80 2.94 -6.42 -36.94
C GLU A 80 4.27 -5.67 -37.15
N ASN A 81 4.65 -4.83 -36.18
CA ASN A 81 5.94 -4.13 -36.10
C ASN A 81 6.19 -3.17 -37.30
N ILE A 82 5.19 -2.38 -37.68
CA ILE A 82 5.28 -1.38 -38.77
C ILE A 82 5.56 0.01 -38.20
N PRO A 83 6.71 0.65 -38.50
CA PRO A 83 6.96 2.05 -38.18
C PRO A 83 5.96 3.06 -38.78
N VAL A 84 5.67 4.15 -38.06
CA VAL A 84 4.97 5.33 -38.61
C VAL A 84 5.68 5.88 -39.85
N GLY A 85 4.91 6.32 -40.87
CA GLY A 85 5.48 6.94 -42.06
C GLY A 85 4.65 6.82 -43.33
N ASP A 86 5.24 7.23 -44.45
CA ASP A 86 4.68 7.07 -45.78
C ASP A 86 5.22 5.76 -46.41
N TRP A 87 4.31 4.81 -46.68
CA TRP A 87 4.60 3.48 -47.20
C TRP A 87 3.97 3.28 -48.59
N VAL A 88 4.45 2.27 -49.32
CA VAL A 88 3.82 1.73 -50.52
C VAL A 88 3.45 0.28 -50.25
N LEU A 89 2.15 -0.04 -50.33
CA LEU A 89 1.63 -1.40 -50.31
C LEU A 89 1.52 -1.90 -51.74
N GLN A 90 2.13 -3.06 -52.01
CA GLN A 90 1.86 -3.87 -53.19
C GLN A 90 1.09 -5.14 -52.77
N VAL A 91 0.08 -5.53 -53.54
CA VAL A 91 -0.63 -6.81 -53.39
C VAL A 91 -0.57 -7.57 -54.72
N ASN A 92 -0.27 -8.86 -54.65
CA ASN A 92 -0.21 -9.77 -55.78
C ASN A 92 -1.22 -10.91 -55.60
N ALA A 93 -1.98 -11.23 -56.65
CA ALA A 93 -2.78 -12.44 -56.73
C ALA A 93 -2.01 -13.52 -57.48
N ILE A 94 -1.98 -14.72 -56.92
CA ILE A 94 -1.28 -15.88 -57.51
C ILE A 94 -2.25 -17.01 -57.87
N ASP A 95 -1.92 -17.75 -58.93
CA ASP A 95 -2.60 -19.00 -59.30
C ASP A 95 -2.07 -20.21 -58.49
N ALA A 96 -2.67 -21.39 -58.71
CA ALA A 96 -2.30 -22.63 -58.02
C ALA A 96 -0.89 -23.13 -58.41
N GLU A 97 -0.34 -22.64 -59.52
CA GLU A 97 1.01 -22.86 -60.00
C GLU A 97 2.03 -21.84 -59.41
N ASN A 98 1.59 -20.95 -58.52
CA ASN A 98 2.37 -19.89 -57.87
C ASN A 98 2.90 -18.81 -58.86
N THR A 99 2.18 -18.58 -59.95
CA THR A 99 2.42 -17.48 -60.90
C THR A 99 1.64 -16.24 -60.45
N ILE A 100 2.28 -15.06 -60.46
CA ILE A 100 1.55 -13.79 -60.27
C ILE A 100 0.68 -13.53 -61.51
N ILE A 101 -0.63 -13.61 -61.33
CA ILE A 101 -1.63 -13.39 -62.39
C ILE A 101 -2.14 -11.95 -62.39
N TYR A 102 -2.29 -11.33 -61.21
CA TYR A 102 -2.67 -9.92 -61.06
C TYR A 102 -1.81 -9.24 -60.00
N SER A 103 -1.61 -7.93 -60.13
CA SER A 103 -0.86 -7.13 -59.17
C SER A 103 -1.32 -5.67 -59.21
N GLY A 104 -1.18 -4.98 -58.08
CA GLY A 104 -1.40 -3.54 -57.97
C GLY A 104 -0.68 -2.99 -56.75
N SER A 105 -0.42 -1.68 -56.75
CA SER A 105 0.17 -0.98 -55.62
C SER A 105 -0.53 0.36 -55.34
N THR A 106 -0.41 0.82 -54.10
CA THR A 106 -0.96 2.09 -53.61
C THR A 106 -0.04 2.68 -52.54
N GLU A 107 -0.02 4.01 -52.45
CA GLU A 107 0.54 4.71 -51.31
C GLU A 107 -0.36 4.46 -50.08
N VAL A 108 0.26 4.30 -48.91
CA VAL A 108 -0.39 4.08 -47.60
C VAL A 108 0.30 4.98 -46.58
N LYS A 109 -0.44 5.95 -46.02
CA LYS A 109 0.10 6.81 -44.96
C LYS A 109 -0.21 6.20 -43.59
N VAL A 110 0.79 5.56 -42.99
CA VAL A 110 0.70 4.97 -41.65
C VAL A 110 0.83 6.09 -40.62
N SER A 111 -0.29 6.43 -39.99
CA SER A 111 -0.42 7.44 -38.93
C SER A 111 -1.02 6.81 -37.67
N ALA A 112 -0.77 7.39 -36.50
CA ALA A 112 -1.38 6.96 -35.24
C ALA A 112 -2.90 7.17 -35.26
N GLY A 113 -3.68 6.20 -34.76
CA GLY A 113 -5.12 6.31 -34.51
C GLY A 113 -6.06 6.42 -35.74
N VAL A 114 -5.57 6.31 -36.98
CA VAL A 114 -6.39 6.61 -38.19
C VAL A 114 -6.66 5.38 -39.05
N VAL A 115 -7.92 4.91 -39.04
CA VAL A 115 -8.45 3.97 -40.04
C VAL A 115 -8.46 4.64 -41.42
N THR A 116 -7.82 4.01 -42.40
CA THR A 116 -7.61 4.61 -43.73
C THR A 116 -8.11 3.68 -44.85
N THR A 117 -9.31 3.97 -45.37
CA THR A 117 -9.87 3.26 -46.54
C THR A 117 -9.17 3.70 -47.82
N ILE A 118 -8.68 2.76 -48.64
CA ILE A 118 -7.99 3.05 -49.90
C ILE A 118 -8.47 2.14 -51.05
N SER A 119 -8.49 2.69 -52.27
CA SER A 119 -8.94 1.94 -53.46
C SER A 119 -7.76 1.34 -54.20
N LEU A 120 -7.61 0.01 -54.17
CA LEU A 120 -6.57 -0.72 -54.89
C LEU A 120 -7.11 -1.36 -56.17
N HIS A 121 -6.51 -1.04 -57.31
CA HIS A 121 -6.92 -1.55 -58.63
C HIS A 121 -6.03 -2.73 -59.07
N LEU A 122 -6.54 -3.96 -58.93
CA LEU A 122 -5.88 -5.21 -59.35
C LEU A 122 -6.30 -5.58 -60.79
N ASN A 123 -5.77 -4.87 -61.79
CA ASN A 123 -6.14 -5.03 -63.20
C ASN A 123 -6.15 -6.53 -63.62
N PRO A 124 -7.25 -7.04 -64.20
CA PRO A 124 -8.39 -6.31 -64.81
C PRO A 124 -9.56 -6.00 -63.86
N THR A 125 -9.47 -6.34 -62.58
CA THR A 125 -10.58 -6.31 -61.61
C THR A 125 -10.46 -5.13 -60.63
N THR A 126 -11.58 -4.69 -60.07
CA THR A 126 -11.62 -3.64 -59.04
C THR A 126 -12.15 -4.20 -57.72
N GLY A 127 -11.39 -4.05 -56.64
CA GLY A 127 -11.83 -4.29 -55.26
C GLY A 127 -11.67 -3.03 -54.42
N SER A 128 -12.18 -3.06 -53.18
CA SER A 128 -11.91 -2.02 -52.17
C SER A 128 -11.06 -2.61 -51.05
N LEU A 129 -10.06 -1.86 -50.58
CA LEU A 129 -9.18 -2.28 -49.50
C LEU A 129 -9.47 -1.43 -48.25
N GLN A 130 -9.78 -2.08 -47.14
CA GLN A 130 -9.82 -1.43 -45.83
C GLN A 130 -8.51 -1.73 -45.11
N ILE A 131 -7.81 -0.67 -44.71
CA ILE A 131 -6.64 -0.78 -43.83
C ILE A 131 -7.01 -0.19 -42.46
N ILE A 132 -6.96 -1.05 -41.46
CA ILE A 132 -7.13 -0.72 -40.05
C ILE A 132 -5.73 -0.74 -39.43
N VAL A 133 -5.19 0.43 -39.13
CA VAL A 133 -3.90 0.53 -38.43
C VAL A 133 -4.15 0.59 -36.93
N THR A 134 -4.09 -0.55 -36.27
CA THR A 134 -4.13 -0.65 -34.81
C THR A 134 -2.73 -0.41 -34.24
N TRP A 135 -2.51 0.81 -33.77
CA TRP A 135 -1.42 1.07 -32.85
C TRP A 135 -1.67 0.34 -31.54
N GLY A 136 -0.61 -0.24 -30.97
CA GLY A 136 -0.68 -0.99 -29.72
C GLY A 136 -0.93 -0.05 -28.55
N ASN A 137 -2.18 0.36 -28.39
CA ASN A 137 -2.58 1.20 -27.27
C ASN A 137 -2.47 0.38 -25.97
N ASP A 138 -1.69 0.89 -25.03
CA ASP A 138 -1.69 0.47 -23.61
C ASP A 138 -3.04 0.86 -22.97
N TYR A 139 -4.15 0.31 -23.48
CA TYR A 139 -5.47 0.49 -22.88
C TYR A 139 -5.50 -0.21 -21.53
N ILE A 140 -6.00 0.51 -20.54
CA ILE A 140 -6.14 0.01 -19.19
C ILE A 140 -7.35 -0.92 -19.14
N ASN A 141 -7.16 -2.14 -18.65
CA ASN A 141 -8.26 -3.08 -18.45
C ASN A 141 -9.17 -2.58 -17.31
N ILE A 142 -10.28 -1.93 -17.67
CA ILE A 142 -11.30 -1.42 -16.76
C ILE A 142 -12.55 -2.32 -16.91
N PRO A 143 -12.75 -3.32 -16.04
CA PRO A 143 -13.84 -4.30 -16.20
C PRO A 143 -15.19 -3.80 -15.66
N ASP A 144 -15.20 -2.73 -14.84
CA ASP A 144 -16.41 -2.13 -14.30
C ASP A 144 -16.92 -1.02 -15.24
N GLU A 145 -18.10 -1.22 -15.81
CA GLU A 145 -18.74 -0.26 -16.73
C GLU A 145 -19.03 1.09 -16.05
N ASN A 146 -19.31 1.12 -14.74
CA ASN A 146 -19.49 2.38 -14.02
C ASN A 146 -18.16 3.11 -13.82
N LEU A 147 -17.04 2.38 -13.65
CA LEU A 147 -15.70 2.99 -13.59
C LEU A 147 -15.27 3.55 -14.95
N LEU A 148 -15.48 2.81 -16.04
CA LEU A 148 -15.16 3.31 -17.39
C LEU A 148 -15.96 4.58 -17.70
N ASN A 149 -17.28 4.56 -17.47
CA ASN A 149 -18.12 5.76 -17.60
C ASN A 149 -17.69 6.89 -16.64
N ALA A 150 -17.24 6.57 -15.42
CA ALA A 150 -16.75 7.57 -14.46
C ALA A 150 -15.50 8.31 -14.95
N LEU A 151 -14.59 7.60 -15.62
CA LEU A 151 -13.35 8.13 -16.17
C LEU A 151 -13.63 8.99 -17.43
N ILE A 152 -14.50 8.52 -18.32
CA ILE A 152 -14.97 9.28 -19.49
C ILE A 152 -15.70 10.55 -19.06
N GLU A 153 -16.64 10.47 -18.09
CA GLU A 153 -17.30 11.64 -17.52
C GLU A 153 -16.34 12.61 -16.80
N ALA A 154 -15.21 12.11 -16.28
CA ALA A 154 -14.15 12.93 -15.70
C ALA A 154 -13.22 13.57 -16.75
N SER A 155 -13.48 13.36 -18.05
CA SER A 155 -12.63 13.81 -19.18
C SER A 155 -11.21 13.24 -19.15
N VAL A 156 -11.06 12.00 -18.68
CA VAL A 156 -9.82 11.22 -18.80
C VAL A 156 -9.65 10.69 -20.23
N ASP A 157 -10.74 10.28 -20.89
CA ASP A 157 -10.78 10.05 -22.33
C ASP A 157 -10.56 11.39 -23.06
N ILE A 158 -9.38 11.56 -23.70
CA ILE A 158 -8.92 12.80 -24.32
C ILE A 158 -9.17 12.81 -25.83
N ASP A 159 -9.05 11.66 -26.51
CA ASP A 159 -9.26 11.56 -27.96
C ASP A 159 -10.70 11.20 -28.38
N GLY A 160 -11.49 10.65 -27.45
CA GLY A 160 -12.91 10.37 -27.60
C GLY A 160 -13.22 8.97 -28.14
N ASP A 161 -12.29 8.01 -28.05
CA ASP A 161 -12.51 6.64 -28.54
C ASP A 161 -13.38 5.75 -27.62
N GLY A 162 -13.62 6.17 -26.37
CA GLY A 162 -14.46 5.46 -25.39
C GLY A 162 -13.73 4.38 -24.58
N LEU A 163 -12.40 4.32 -24.67
CA LEU A 163 -11.51 3.53 -23.81
C LEU A 163 -10.64 4.50 -23.00
N ILE A 164 -9.68 3.98 -22.22
CA ILE A 164 -8.71 4.80 -21.47
C ILE A 164 -7.32 4.24 -21.69
N SER A 165 -6.43 5.02 -22.28
CA SER A 165 -5.01 4.68 -22.42
C SER A 165 -4.23 5.00 -21.15
N LYS A 166 -3.08 4.34 -21.01
CA LYS A 166 -2.08 4.66 -19.99
C LYS A 166 -1.61 6.12 -20.04
N ILE A 167 -1.52 6.74 -21.22
CA ILE A 167 -1.08 8.14 -21.36
C ILE A 167 -2.09 9.09 -20.70
N GLU A 168 -3.38 8.79 -20.81
CA GLU A 168 -4.46 9.56 -20.21
C GLU A 168 -4.53 9.40 -18.69
N ALA A 169 -4.32 8.18 -18.19
CA ALA A 169 -4.18 7.92 -16.75
C ALA A 169 -2.94 8.61 -16.15
N GLU A 170 -1.79 8.55 -16.84
CA GLU A 170 -0.57 9.24 -16.42
C GLU A 170 -0.69 10.78 -16.54
N ALA A 171 -1.57 11.29 -17.39
CA ALA A 171 -1.89 12.73 -17.48
C ALA A 171 -2.87 13.22 -16.40
N THR A 172 -3.57 12.32 -15.70
CA THR A 172 -4.64 12.65 -14.75
C THR A 172 -4.10 12.83 -13.33
N THR A 173 -4.15 14.05 -12.80
CA THR A 173 -3.72 14.37 -11.42
C THR A 173 -4.86 14.53 -10.41
N THR A 174 -6.11 14.61 -10.86
CA THR A 174 -7.30 14.74 -10.00
C THR A 174 -8.44 13.90 -10.57
N LEU A 175 -9.03 13.03 -9.74
CA LEU A 175 -10.10 12.15 -10.15
C LEU A 175 -11.21 12.08 -9.08
N ILE A 176 -12.45 12.39 -9.48
CA ILE A 176 -13.62 12.46 -8.60
C ILE A 176 -14.74 11.58 -9.19
N MET A 177 -15.15 10.54 -8.47
CA MET A 177 -16.02 9.45 -8.95
C MET A 177 -17.09 9.02 -7.94
N ARG A 178 -17.56 9.97 -7.13
CA ARG A 178 -18.53 9.77 -6.05
C ARG A 178 -19.88 9.21 -6.51
N HIS A 179 -20.50 8.37 -5.68
CA HIS A 179 -21.88 7.90 -5.86
C HIS A 179 -22.19 7.22 -7.21
N ARG A 180 -21.19 6.68 -7.93
CA ARG A 180 -21.35 6.09 -9.27
C ARG A 180 -21.70 4.59 -9.27
N ASN A 181 -21.82 3.95 -8.11
CA ASN A 181 -22.06 2.51 -7.93
C ASN A 181 -20.91 1.61 -8.44
N ILE A 182 -19.69 2.14 -8.48
CA ILE A 182 -18.49 1.42 -8.90
C ILE A 182 -18.22 0.26 -7.94
N SER A 183 -17.99 -0.94 -8.46
CA SER A 183 -17.88 -2.20 -7.71
C SER A 183 -16.50 -2.86 -7.80
N ASP A 184 -15.73 -2.55 -8.85
CA ASP A 184 -14.33 -2.94 -9.03
C ASP A 184 -13.51 -1.69 -9.42
N LEU A 185 -12.28 -1.58 -8.90
CA LEU A 185 -11.35 -0.47 -9.14
C LEU A 185 -10.14 -0.86 -10.02
N THR A 186 -10.13 -2.10 -10.54
CA THR A 186 -9.12 -2.60 -11.46
C THR A 186 -8.90 -1.62 -12.62
N GLY A 187 -7.65 -1.21 -12.81
CA GLY A 187 -7.22 -0.19 -13.76
C GLY A 187 -6.72 1.10 -13.10
N LEU A 188 -7.15 1.43 -11.88
CA LEU A 188 -6.68 2.64 -11.18
C LEU A 188 -5.18 2.59 -10.81
N GLU A 189 -4.56 1.42 -10.79
CA GLU A 189 -3.12 1.27 -10.54
C GLU A 189 -2.22 1.93 -11.61
N ALA A 190 -2.77 2.28 -12.78
CA ALA A 190 -2.09 3.03 -13.83
C ALA A 190 -2.07 4.56 -13.61
N PHE A 191 -2.91 5.09 -12.72
CA PHE A 191 -3.05 6.53 -12.46
C PHE A 191 -1.98 7.05 -11.48
N ILE A 192 -0.71 6.81 -11.82
CA ILE A 192 0.44 6.94 -10.91
C ILE A 192 0.70 8.38 -10.42
N ASN A 193 0.20 9.38 -11.16
CA ASN A 193 0.41 10.81 -10.92
C ASN A 193 -0.79 11.49 -10.22
N LEU A 194 -1.73 10.73 -9.65
CA LEU A 194 -2.86 11.30 -8.89
C LEU A 194 -2.37 12.02 -7.62
N GLU A 195 -2.71 13.30 -7.51
CA GLU A 195 -2.58 14.13 -6.31
C GLU A 195 -3.89 14.15 -5.49
N THR A 196 -5.04 13.95 -6.14
CA THR A 196 -6.37 13.94 -5.52
C THR A 196 -7.23 12.80 -6.06
N LEU A 197 -7.69 11.91 -5.18
CA LEU A 197 -8.66 10.86 -5.48
C LEU A 197 -9.86 10.93 -4.52
N ASP A 198 -11.05 11.17 -5.07
CA ASP A 198 -12.32 11.03 -4.34
C ASP A 198 -13.16 9.93 -5.03
N CYS A 199 -13.12 8.74 -4.45
CA CYS A 199 -13.85 7.56 -4.90
C CYS A 199 -14.95 7.14 -3.91
N SER A 200 -15.42 8.06 -3.07
CA SER A 200 -16.36 7.81 -1.98
C SER A 200 -17.78 7.38 -2.43
N TYR A 201 -18.55 6.81 -1.50
CA TYR A 201 -19.93 6.35 -1.72
C TYR A 201 -20.09 5.36 -2.88
N ASN A 202 -19.24 4.33 -2.91
CA ASN A 202 -19.24 3.30 -3.95
C ASN A 202 -19.33 1.88 -3.35
N LEU A 203 -19.29 0.85 -4.19
CA LEU A 203 -19.64 -0.53 -3.82
C LEU A 203 -18.45 -1.50 -3.80
N TYR A 204 -17.25 -1.04 -4.16
CA TYR A 204 -16.00 -1.81 -4.12
C TYR A 204 -15.60 -2.19 -2.69
N SER A 205 -14.86 -3.29 -2.56
CA SER A 205 -14.39 -3.84 -1.26
C SER A 205 -12.87 -3.76 -1.05
N SER A 206 -12.14 -3.24 -2.02
CA SER A 206 -10.67 -3.10 -1.99
C SER A 206 -10.20 -1.97 -2.90
N ILE A 207 -9.09 -1.34 -2.55
CA ILE A 207 -8.41 -0.30 -3.33
C ILE A 207 -6.89 -0.47 -3.19
N ASP A 208 -6.12 -0.26 -4.26
CA ASP A 208 -4.65 -0.18 -4.23
C ASP A 208 -4.20 1.24 -4.61
N VAL A 209 -3.73 2.00 -3.63
CA VAL A 209 -3.15 3.34 -3.82
C VAL A 209 -1.62 3.35 -3.79
N SER A 210 -0.96 2.18 -3.74
CA SER A 210 0.51 2.04 -3.59
C SER A 210 1.34 2.62 -4.74
N LYS A 211 0.71 2.88 -5.89
CA LYS A 211 1.32 3.51 -7.06
C LYS A 211 1.18 5.04 -7.06
N MET A 212 0.17 5.57 -6.38
CA MET A 212 -0.19 7.00 -6.32
C MET A 212 0.70 7.73 -5.31
N LYS A 213 2.00 7.78 -5.58
CA LYS A 213 3.02 8.29 -4.62
C LYS A 213 2.94 9.80 -4.40
N ASP A 214 2.28 10.50 -5.32
CA ASP A 214 2.05 11.94 -5.25
C ASP A 214 0.71 12.32 -4.61
N LEU A 215 -0.07 11.33 -4.12
CA LEU A 215 -1.40 11.51 -3.53
C LEU A 215 -1.35 12.35 -2.24
N VAL A 216 -2.06 13.48 -2.26
CA VAL A 216 -2.22 14.44 -1.16
C VAL A 216 -3.61 14.32 -0.52
N TYR A 217 -4.63 14.01 -1.32
CA TYR A 217 -6.02 13.86 -0.87
C TYR A 217 -6.57 12.49 -1.27
N LEU A 218 -7.06 11.73 -0.28
CA LEU A 218 -7.85 10.52 -0.48
C LEU A 218 -9.19 10.63 0.28
N ASP A 219 -10.30 10.54 -0.45
CA ASP A 219 -11.62 10.21 0.10
C ASP A 219 -12.08 8.88 -0.48
N CYS A 220 -12.00 7.83 0.33
CA CYS A 220 -12.54 6.51 0.05
C CYS A 220 -13.66 6.14 1.04
N SER A 221 -14.29 7.14 1.67
CA SER A 221 -15.39 6.96 2.61
C SER A 221 -16.61 6.29 1.98
N GLU A 222 -17.49 5.77 2.84
CA GLU A 222 -18.77 5.17 2.45
C GLU A 222 -18.66 4.09 1.35
N SER A 223 -17.54 3.36 1.37
CA SER A 223 -17.18 2.31 0.41
C SER A 223 -16.79 1.05 1.18
N ARG A 224 -17.05 -0.16 0.64
CA ARG A 224 -17.13 -1.42 1.42
C ARG A 224 -15.77 -2.04 1.80
N LEU A 225 -14.77 -1.20 2.06
CA LEU A 225 -13.40 -1.57 2.41
C LEU A 225 -13.35 -2.33 3.74
N ASN A 226 -12.62 -3.46 3.76
CA ASN A 226 -12.31 -4.20 4.98
C ASN A 226 -10.88 -3.95 5.50
N ALA A 227 -10.05 -3.29 4.69
CA ALA A 227 -8.68 -2.90 4.98
C ALA A 227 -8.31 -1.72 4.06
N LEU A 228 -7.32 -0.93 4.47
CA LEU A 228 -6.73 0.16 3.70
C LEU A 228 -5.23 0.22 4.00
N ASP A 229 -4.40 0.35 2.96
CA ASP A 229 -2.96 0.59 3.09
C ASP A 229 -2.63 1.93 2.41
N VAL A 230 -2.16 2.90 3.22
CA VAL A 230 -1.69 4.22 2.77
C VAL A 230 -0.19 4.42 3.05
N THR A 231 0.53 3.37 3.42
CA THR A 231 1.94 3.46 3.89
C THR A 231 2.92 3.95 2.82
N ASN A 232 2.53 3.88 1.54
CA ASN A 232 3.31 4.38 0.41
C ASN A 232 2.99 5.84 0.02
N ASN A 233 1.91 6.41 0.55
CA ASN A 233 1.38 7.73 0.19
C ASN A 233 1.96 8.81 1.12
N LEU A 234 3.28 8.97 1.07
CA LEU A 234 4.06 9.79 2.02
C LEU A 234 3.71 11.30 2.01
N LYS A 235 2.95 11.76 1.02
CA LYS A 235 2.46 13.14 0.88
C LYS A 235 1.02 13.37 1.34
N LEU A 236 0.34 12.33 1.86
CA LEU A 236 -1.08 12.39 2.17
C LEU A 236 -1.35 13.42 3.30
N GLU A 237 -2.04 14.51 2.98
CA GLU A 237 -2.45 15.57 3.90
C GLU A 237 -3.90 15.37 4.39
N HIS A 238 -4.75 14.73 3.58
CA HIS A 238 -6.16 14.48 3.90
C HIS A 238 -6.54 13.02 3.62
N LEU A 239 -7.01 12.32 4.66
CA LEU A 239 -7.58 10.98 4.56
C LEU A 239 -9.00 10.95 5.13
N ASP A 240 -9.97 10.58 4.30
CA ASP A 240 -11.28 10.10 4.75
C ASP A 240 -11.46 8.63 4.35
N CYS A 241 -11.61 7.77 5.37
CA CYS A 241 -11.87 6.34 5.24
C CYS A 241 -12.99 5.91 6.19
N SER A 242 -14.01 6.75 6.35
CA SER A 242 -15.13 6.52 7.26
C SER A 242 -16.17 5.51 6.72
N ASP A 243 -16.78 4.80 7.66
CA ASP A 243 -17.68 3.64 7.50
C ASP A 243 -17.00 2.34 6.97
N TYR A 244 -17.71 1.22 7.06
CA TYR A 244 -17.42 -0.11 6.50
C TYR A 244 -16.40 -1.03 7.20
N ARG A 245 -16.00 -0.72 8.45
CA ARG A 245 -15.47 -1.69 9.44
C ARG A 245 -14.01 -2.11 9.30
N ILE A 246 -13.14 -1.20 8.86
CA ILE A 246 -11.67 -1.37 8.93
C ILE A 246 -11.26 -1.69 10.39
N PRO A 247 -10.58 -2.82 10.67
CA PRO A 247 -10.26 -3.25 12.03
C PRO A 247 -8.94 -2.69 12.57
N LYS A 248 -8.05 -2.25 11.67
CA LYS A 248 -6.79 -1.57 11.97
C LYS A 248 -6.49 -0.62 10.81
N LEU A 249 -6.04 0.58 11.16
CA LEU A 249 -5.52 1.58 10.23
C LEU A 249 -4.07 1.89 10.64
N ASP A 250 -3.18 2.01 9.67
CA ASP A 250 -1.80 2.45 9.87
C ASP A 250 -1.57 3.74 9.09
N VAL A 251 -1.28 4.83 9.82
CA VAL A 251 -0.94 6.15 9.29
C VAL A 251 0.45 6.61 9.75
N SER A 252 1.26 5.70 10.32
CA SER A 252 2.58 5.99 10.87
C SER A 252 3.57 6.54 9.83
N ASN A 253 3.36 6.22 8.55
CA ASN A 253 4.17 6.66 7.41
C ASN A 253 3.61 7.91 6.69
N ASN A 254 2.57 8.55 7.23
CA ASN A 254 1.90 9.72 6.63
C ASN A 254 2.09 10.99 7.50
N PRO A 255 3.34 11.47 7.69
CA PRO A 255 3.65 12.58 8.63
C PRO A 255 3.08 13.93 8.18
N GLU A 256 2.62 14.05 6.94
CA GLU A 256 1.99 15.24 6.37
C GLU A 256 0.49 15.37 6.71
N LEU A 257 -0.16 14.35 7.30
CA LEU A 257 -1.59 14.38 7.60
C LEU A 257 -2.01 15.59 8.45
N VAL A 258 -2.98 16.34 7.91
CA VAL A 258 -3.66 17.51 8.49
C VAL A 258 -5.12 17.16 8.86
N TYR A 259 -5.77 16.29 8.09
CA TYR A 259 -7.12 15.78 8.34
C TYR A 259 -7.14 14.26 8.31
N LEU A 260 -7.72 13.65 9.35
CA LEU A 260 -8.02 12.22 9.41
C LEU A 260 -9.46 12.01 9.90
N ASN A 261 -10.29 11.39 9.05
CA ASN A 261 -11.57 10.83 9.44
C ASN A 261 -11.58 9.31 9.22
N CYS A 262 -11.72 8.58 10.31
CA CYS A 262 -11.86 7.12 10.34
C CYS A 262 -13.11 6.67 11.13
N HIS A 263 -14.13 7.53 11.23
CA HIS A 263 -15.43 7.27 11.86
C HIS A 263 -16.08 5.95 11.40
N ASN A 264 -16.85 5.31 12.30
CA ASN A 264 -17.68 4.11 12.04
C ASN A 264 -16.87 2.91 11.51
N ASN A 265 -15.75 2.63 12.17
CA ASN A 265 -14.87 1.51 11.88
C ASN A 265 -14.73 0.59 13.11
N LEU A 266 -13.88 -0.44 13.02
CA LEU A 266 -13.63 -1.39 14.11
C LEU A 266 -12.24 -1.20 14.74
N ILE A 267 -11.67 0.00 14.62
CA ILE A 267 -10.31 0.31 15.07
C ILE A 267 -10.26 0.29 16.60
N LYS A 268 -9.28 -0.43 17.15
CA LYS A 268 -9.01 -0.57 18.59
C LYS A 268 -7.74 0.15 19.05
N GLU A 269 -6.77 0.23 18.14
CA GLU A 269 -5.46 0.86 18.31
C GLU A 269 -5.27 1.84 17.15
N LEU A 270 -4.84 3.06 17.42
CA LEU A 270 -4.53 4.06 16.40
C LEU A 270 -3.29 4.84 16.85
N ASP A 271 -2.14 4.54 16.25
CA ASP A 271 -0.90 5.30 16.45
C ASP A 271 -0.97 6.59 15.62
N LEU A 272 -0.88 7.74 16.30
CA LEU A 272 -0.83 9.07 15.71
C LEU A 272 0.47 9.82 16.00
N SER A 273 1.47 9.14 16.58
CA SER A 273 2.72 9.74 17.10
C SER A 273 3.48 10.57 16.05
N ASN A 274 3.55 10.07 14.81
CA ASN A 274 4.20 10.76 13.69
C ASN A 274 3.35 11.86 13.05
N ASN A 275 2.02 11.83 13.22
CA ASN A 275 1.07 12.74 12.55
C ASN A 275 0.95 14.09 13.30
N THR A 276 2.09 14.70 13.61
CA THR A 276 2.22 15.93 14.41
C THR A 276 1.57 17.18 13.79
N LYS A 277 1.27 17.13 12.48
CA LYS A 277 0.57 18.18 11.72
C LYS A 277 -0.95 18.11 11.81
N LEU A 278 -1.51 17.05 12.40
CA LEU A 278 -2.94 16.79 12.39
C LEU A 278 -3.73 17.92 13.08
N GLU A 279 -4.66 18.54 12.35
CA GLU A 279 -5.53 19.61 12.82
C GLU A 279 -6.98 19.13 13.08
N VAL A 280 -7.43 18.09 12.37
CA VAL A 280 -8.77 17.49 12.52
C VAL A 280 -8.64 15.98 12.69
N LEU A 281 -9.22 15.45 13.77
CA LEU A 281 -9.27 14.02 14.07
C LEU A 281 -10.70 13.58 14.39
N TRP A 282 -11.28 12.77 13.50
CA TRP A 282 -12.61 12.19 13.64
C TRP A 282 -12.51 10.66 13.78
N THR A 283 -12.78 10.16 14.99
CA THR A 283 -12.66 8.74 15.38
C THR A 283 -13.99 8.11 15.85
N GLN A 284 -15.10 8.85 15.72
CA GLN A 284 -16.42 8.50 16.28
C GLN A 284 -16.85 7.06 15.95
N GLU A 285 -17.51 6.39 16.89
CA GLU A 285 -18.07 5.03 16.69
C GLU A 285 -17.03 3.95 16.31
N ASN A 286 -15.80 4.08 16.84
CA ASN A 286 -14.78 3.02 16.84
C ASN A 286 -14.75 2.21 18.15
N GLN A 287 -13.76 1.33 18.32
CA GLN A 287 -13.57 0.45 19.48
C GLN A 287 -12.29 0.74 20.27
N LEU A 288 -11.77 1.97 20.19
CA LEU A 288 -10.55 2.40 20.89
C LEU A 288 -10.70 2.20 22.42
N THR A 289 -9.65 1.72 23.07
CA THR A 289 -9.56 1.62 24.54
C THR A 289 -8.63 2.68 25.14
N TYR A 290 -7.52 2.94 24.43
CA TYR A 290 -6.53 3.99 24.67
C TYR A 290 -6.37 4.87 23.40
N LEU A 291 -5.89 6.11 23.57
CA LEU A 291 -5.48 6.97 22.46
C LEU A 291 -4.44 8.01 22.93
N ASP A 292 -3.21 7.96 22.41
CA ASP A 292 -2.24 9.04 22.63
C ASP A 292 -2.44 10.18 21.62
N LEU A 293 -2.62 11.40 22.14
CA LEU A 293 -2.63 12.65 21.38
C LEU A 293 -1.51 13.62 21.82
N SER A 294 -0.59 13.17 22.68
CA SER A 294 0.48 13.97 23.28
C SER A 294 1.35 14.72 22.26
N ASN A 295 1.51 14.15 21.07
CA ASN A 295 2.33 14.68 19.99
C ASN A 295 1.53 15.54 18.99
N ASN A 296 0.21 15.37 18.93
CA ASN A 296 -0.70 16.00 17.96
C ASN A 296 -1.14 17.41 18.41
N LYS A 297 -0.16 18.21 18.84
CA LYS A 297 -0.32 19.56 19.42
C LYS A 297 -0.91 20.60 18.44
N SER A 298 -1.11 20.22 17.17
CA SER A 298 -1.73 21.01 16.10
C SER A 298 -3.26 20.88 16.05
N LEU A 299 -3.84 19.92 16.78
CA LEU A 299 -5.27 19.61 16.76
C LEU A 299 -6.13 20.82 17.14
N LYS A 300 -7.16 21.07 16.32
CA LYS A 300 -8.17 22.13 16.47
C LYS A 300 -9.56 21.53 16.62
N GLU A 301 -9.81 20.35 16.06
CA GLU A 301 -11.06 19.62 16.21
C GLU A 301 -10.81 18.13 16.44
N ILE A 302 -11.43 17.61 17.51
CA ILE A 302 -11.29 16.24 17.97
C ILE A 302 -12.69 15.70 18.23
N SER A 303 -13.01 14.55 17.64
CA SER A 303 -14.29 13.89 17.88
C SER A 303 -14.08 12.44 18.31
N LEU A 304 -14.36 12.20 19.59
CA LEU A 304 -14.26 10.92 20.30
C LEU A 304 -15.68 10.40 20.62
N HIS A 305 -16.67 10.70 19.79
CA HIS A 305 -18.10 10.47 20.03
C HIS A 305 -18.49 8.99 19.95
N SER A 306 -19.33 8.53 20.88
CA SER A 306 -19.86 7.15 20.96
C SER A 306 -18.78 6.05 20.86
N ILE A 307 -17.67 6.25 21.57
CA ILE A 307 -16.59 5.29 21.81
C ILE A 307 -16.64 4.88 23.30
N PRO A 308 -17.62 4.05 23.72
CA PRO A 308 -17.82 3.71 25.13
C PRO A 308 -16.69 2.87 25.74
N THR A 309 -15.83 2.29 24.89
CA THR A 309 -14.63 1.53 25.27
C THR A 309 -13.45 2.41 25.66
N LEU A 310 -13.43 3.69 25.26
CA LEU A 310 -12.28 4.57 25.46
C LEU A 310 -12.23 5.09 26.90
N VAL A 311 -11.20 4.68 27.63
CA VAL A 311 -11.00 5.03 29.05
C VAL A 311 -9.91 6.08 29.19
N ASN A 312 -8.71 5.82 28.67
CA ASN A 312 -7.57 6.72 28.78
C ASN A 312 -7.31 7.42 27.45
N VAL A 313 -7.12 8.75 27.50
CA VAL A 313 -6.66 9.55 26.35
C VAL A 313 -5.55 10.46 26.85
N CYS A 314 -4.32 10.25 26.37
CA CYS A 314 -3.23 11.14 26.75
C CYS A 314 -3.17 12.39 25.90
N VAL A 315 -2.84 13.52 26.52
CA VAL A 315 -2.92 14.85 25.93
C VAL A 315 -1.74 15.70 26.38
N TRP A 316 -1.37 16.68 25.55
CA TRP A 316 -0.19 17.52 25.79
C TRP A 316 -0.35 18.58 26.89
N VAL A 317 -1.55 18.75 27.46
CA VAL A 317 -1.84 19.77 28.48
C VAL A 317 -3.13 19.46 29.24
N LEU A 318 -3.14 19.77 30.54
CA LEU A 318 -4.34 19.83 31.38
C LEU A 318 -4.56 21.25 31.93
N PRO A 319 -5.82 21.71 32.10
CA PRO A 319 -7.06 21.02 31.76
C PRO A 319 -7.28 20.93 30.24
N PHE A 320 -7.93 19.84 29.80
CA PHE A 320 -8.22 19.55 28.40
C PHE A 320 -9.73 19.69 28.10
N PRO A 321 -10.15 20.17 26.92
CA PRO A 321 -9.32 20.71 25.83
C PRO A 321 -8.76 22.12 26.14
N PRO A 322 -7.59 22.48 25.60
CA PRO A 322 -7.07 23.84 25.67
C PRO A 322 -7.88 24.81 24.80
N ALA A 323 -7.75 26.11 25.07
CA ALA A 323 -8.52 27.14 24.39
C ALA A 323 -8.24 27.18 22.87
N GLY A 324 -9.31 27.04 22.08
CA GLY A 324 -9.24 26.98 20.61
C GLY A 324 -9.39 25.56 20.03
N VAL A 325 -9.43 24.53 20.87
CA VAL A 325 -9.66 23.14 20.44
C VAL A 325 -11.11 22.74 20.73
N ASN A 326 -11.83 22.36 19.68
CA ASN A 326 -13.16 21.76 19.76
C ASN A 326 -13.03 20.28 20.12
N LEU A 327 -13.82 19.82 21.09
CA LEU A 327 -13.89 18.41 21.50
C LEU A 327 -15.35 17.97 21.57
N ASP A 328 -15.75 16.96 20.80
CA ASP A 328 -16.91 16.14 21.14
C ASP A 328 -16.46 14.82 21.78
N LYS A 329 -17.15 14.44 22.85
CA LYS A 329 -17.07 13.12 23.49
C LYS A 329 -18.42 12.61 24.01
N TYR A 330 -19.53 13.10 23.44
CA TYR A 330 -20.85 12.58 23.74
C TYR A 330 -20.92 11.07 23.42
N GLY A 331 -21.58 10.29 24.27
CA GLY A 331 -21.60 8.82 24.15
C GLY A 331 -20.37 8.10 24.69
N SER A 332 -19.31 8.82 25.11
CA SER A 332 -18.04 8.25 25.61
C SER A 332 -17.81 8.65 27.07
N PRO A 333 -18.57 8.07 28.02
CA PRO A 333 -18.64 8.55 29.41
C PRO A 333 -17.37 8.29 30.23
N ASN A 334 -16.54 7.33 29.81
CA ASN A 334 -15.43 6.81 30.60
C ASN A 334 -14.11 7.60 30.44
N ILE A 335 -14.04 8.50 29.45
CA ILE A 335 -12.79 9.18 29.06
C ILE A 335 -12.22 10.04 30.19
N LYS A 336 -11.13 9.54 30.79
CA LYS A 336 -10.11 10.25 31.56
C LYS A 336 -9.17 10.98 30.57
N PHE A 337 -8.64 12.14 30.96
CA PHE A 337 -7.57 12.82 30.24
C PHE A 337 -6.34 12.92 31.15
N THR A 338 -5.19 12.46 30.66
CA THR A 338 -3.91 12.46 31.39
C THR A 338 -2.82 13.20 30.61
N THR A 339 -1.74 13.60 31.29
CA THR A 339 -0.49 14.10 30.69
C THR A 339 0.69 13.18 30.96
N ASP A 340 0.50 12.10 31.73
CA ASP A 340 1.40 10.94 31.70
C ASP A 340 1.01 10.10 30.50
N CYS A 341 1.89 10.13 29.48
CA CYS A 341 1.71 9.55 28.15
C CYS A 341 2.78 8.49 27.90
N LEU A 342 2.99 7.64 28.89
CA LEU A 342 3.91 6.53 28.80
C LEU A 342 3.17 5.36 28.09
N GLN A 343 3.83 4.22 27.87
CA GLN A 343 3.21 3.15 27.08
C GLN A 343 2.54 2.12 27.99
N ASP A 344 1.45 2.57 28.62
CA ASP A 344 0.42 1.77 29.28
C ASP A 344 0.28 0.36 28.66
N ASP A 345 0.32 -0.72 29.46
CA ASP A 345 0.33 -2.09 28.93
C ASP A 345 -1.05 -2.76 28.84
N GLN A 346 -1.10 -4.06 28.54
CA GLN A 346 -2.36 -4.81 28.41
C GLN A 346 -3.15 -4.99 29.72
N PHE A 347 -2.54 -4.70 30.88
CA PHE A 347 -3.17 -4.85 32.20
C PHE A 347 -3.65 -3.53 32.84
N GLU A 348 -3.42 -2.39 32.17
CA GLU A 348 -3.54 -1.01 32.67
C GLU A 348 -4.93 -0.59 33.24
N GLU A 349 -5.18 -0.95 34.50
CA GLU A 349 -5.75 -0.10 35.57
C GLU A 349 -5.13 -0.55 36.92
N ASN A 350 -4.00 -1.25 36.90
CA ASN A 350 -3.46 -2.09 37.98
C ASN A 350 -2.42 -1.40 38.87
N ASP A 351 -2.26 -0.09 38.70
CA ASP A 351 -1.43 0.85 39.46
C ASP A 351 -1.85 1.01 40.95
N GLU A 352 -2.99 0.42 41.35
CA GLU A 352 -3.37 0.21 42.75
C GLU A 352 -3.66 -1.26 43.08
N LEU A 353 -3.28 -1.69 44.30
CA LEU A 353 -3.67 -2.97 44.94
C LEU A 353 -5.17 -3.29 44.84
N SER A 354 -6.01 -2.25 44.77
CA SER A 354 -7.47 -2.30 44.55
C SER A 354 -7.86 -3.07 43.28
N ASN A 355 -7.05 -2.95 42.23
CA ASN A 355 -7.35 -3.33 40.85
C ASN A 355 -6.45 -4.48 40.33
N ALA A 356 -5.53 -4.96 41.17
CA ALA A 356 -4.42 -5.85 40.84
C ALA A 356 -4.72 -6.98 39.84
N ALA A 357 -4.05 -6.95 38.68
CA ALA A 357 -4.31 -7.83 37.54
C ALA A 357 -4.07 -9.32 37.88
N PRO A 358 -4.94 -10.26 37.44
CA PRO A 358 -4.84 -11.66 37.85
C PRO A 358 -3.70 -12.40 37.12
N LEU A 359 -2.58 -12.66 37.80
CA LEU A 359 -1.43 -13.38 37.25
C LEU A 359 -1.56 -14.89 37.45
N THR A 360 -1.73 -15.62 36.35
CA THR A 360 -1.98 -17.07 36.36
C THR A 360 -0.69 -17.89 36.52
N GLU A 361 -0.75 -18.96 37.33
CA GLU A 361 0.36 -19.90 37.57
C GLU A 361 0.97 -20.43 36.27
N PHE A 362 2.30 -20.54 36.20
CA PHE A 362 3.08 -20.94 35.01
C PHE A 362 2.87 -20.08 33.75
N THR A 363 2.19 -18.94 33.84
CA THR A 363 1.94 -18.04 32.70
C THR A 363 2.93 -16.88 32.72
N TYR A 364 3.50 -16.58 31.55
CA TYR A 364 4.48 -15.51 31.35
C TYR A 364 3.75 -14.31 30.75
N TYR A 365 3.70 -13.20 31.48
CA TYR A 365 3.24 -11.92 30.95
C TYR A 365 4.49 -11.14 30.52
N HIS A 366 4.49 -10.67 29.26
CA HIS A 366 5.66 -10.11 28.56
C HIS A 366 5.26 -8.87 27.78
N ASP A 367 6.27 -8.12 27.32
CA ASP A 367 6.11 -6.77 26.73
C ASP A 367 5.33 -5.82 27.67
N LEU A 368 5.49 -6.04 28.98
CA LEU A 368 4.93 -5.22 30.04
C LEU A 368 5.76 -3.96 30.20
N PHE A 369 5.13 -2.88 30.67
CA PHE A 369 5.75 -1.57 30.76
C PHE A 369 5.71 -1.06 32.21
N ILE A 370 6.73 -0.32 32.63
CA ILE A 370 6.72 0.35 33.94
C ILE A 370 7.53 1.65 33.92
N SER A 371 7.11 2.61 34.73
CA SER A 371 7.77 3.90 34.91
C SER A 371 7.87 4.30 36.40
N ILE A 372 8.26 5.54 36.69
CA ILE A 372 8.40 6.01 38.08
C ILE A 372 7.11 6.69 38.52
N ASN A 373 6.56 6.27 39.68
CA ASN A 373 5.21 6.57 40.21
C ASN A 373 4.07 5.81 39.49
N ASP A 374 4.41 4.63 39.00
CA ASP A 374 3.64 3.76 38.13
C ASP A 374 4.04 2.34 38.57
N ASP A 375 3.13 1.68 39.29
CA ASP A 375 3.43 0.71 40.33
C ASP A 375 2.52 -0.51 40.16
N ASP A 376 2.85 -1.43 39.25
CA ASP A 376 2.00 -2.58 38.92
C ASP A 376 1.65 -3.47 40.12
N TRP A 377 0.37 -3.76 40.29
CA TRP A 377 -0.10 -4.81 41.19
C TRP A 377 -0.62 -6.03 40.43
N TYR A 378 -0.17 -7.21 40.83
CA TYR A 378 -0.67 -8.49 40.34
C TYR A 378 -1.28 -9.31 41.48
N SER A 379 -2.39 -9.99 41.23
CA SER A 379 -3.06 -10.89 42.18
C SER A 379 -2.85 -12.36 41.80
N MET A 380 -2.46 -13.19 42.77
CA MET A 380 -2.17 -14.61 42.60
C MET A 380 -3.03 -15.43 43.58
N THR A 381 -3.57 -16.56 43.13
CA THR A 381 -4.21 -17.56 44.02
C THR A 381 -3.33 -18.81 44.05
N ILE A 382 -2.71 -19.10 45.20
CA ILE A 382 -1.61 -20.07 45.24
C ILE A 382 -2.13 -21.50 45.39
N SER A 383 -1.63 -22.40 44.54
CA SER A 383 -1.98 -23.83 44.50
C SER A 383 -1.25 -24.68 45.56
N ALA A 384 -0.05 -24.27 45.96
CA ALA A 384 0.89 -24.98 46.82
C ALA A 384 1.34 -24.15 48.04
N ASP A 385 2.06 -24.77 48.98
CA ASP A 385 2.56 -24.08 50.19
C ASP A 385 3.89 -23.31 49.96
N SER A 386 4.24 -23.02 48.70
CA SER A 386 5.46 -22.30 48.33
C SER A 386 5.38 -21.71 46.92
N LEU A 387 5.96 -20.52 46.71
CA LEU A 387 5.99 -19.83 45.42
C LEU A 387 7.39 -19.29 45.06
N SER A 388 7.65 -19.13 43.77
CA SER A 388 8.79 -18.39 43.22
C SER A 388 8.30 -17.37 42.19
N ILE A 389 8.30 -16.09 42.54
CA ILE A 389 8.08 -14.98 41.60
C ILE A 389 9.41 -14.65 40.91
N LYS A 390 9.38 -14.38 39.60
CA LYS A 390 10.51 -13.87 38.81
C LYS A 390 10.05 -12.69 37.96
N CYS A 391 10.92 -11.69 37.83
CA CYS A 391 10.74 -10.55 36.94
C CYS A 391 12.06 -10.32 36.19
N ASP A 392 12.06 -10.43 34.86
CA ASP A 392 13.22 -10.18 34.00
C ASP A 392 13.03 -8.85 33.24
N PHE A 393 14.06 -8.01 33.17
CA PHE A 393 14.00 -6.63 32.63
C PHE A 393 15.40 -6.12 32.21
N ILE A 394 15.52 -4.91 31.67
CA ILE A 394 16.81 -4.33 31.28
C ILE A 394 17.28 -3.31 32.32
N HIS A 395 18.28 -3.65 33.15
CA HIS A 395 18.74 -2.80 34.25
C HIS A 395 19.48 -1.52 33.79
N THR A 396 19.84 -1.39 32.50
CA THR A 396 20.39 -0.13 31.96
C THR A 396 19.35 0.95 31.72
N ASP A 397 18.08 0.57 31.63
CA ASP A 397 16.99 1.44 31.16
C ASP A 397 16.14 1.89 32.37
N GLY A 398 15.99 1.00 33.36
CA GLY A 398 15.59 1.33 34.72
C GLY A 398 15.83 0.20 35.72
N ASP A 399 15.75 0.51 37.02
CA ASP A 399 15.94 -0.43 38.12
C ASP A 399 14.59 -0.80 38.72
N ILE A 400 14.14 -2.03 38.48
CA ILE A 400 12.82 -2.56 38.88
C ILE A 400 12.97 -3.44 40.12
N ASN A 401 12.11 -3.21 41.11
CA ASN A 401 11.99 -4.05 42.30
C ASN A 401 10.67 -4.82 42.30
N ILE A 402 10.61 -5.88 43.11
CA ILE A 402 9.36 -6.59 43.40
C ILE A 402 9.18 -6.84 44.90
N ASP A 403 7.94 -6.70 45.37
CA ASP A 403 7.49 -7.04 46.72
C ASP A 403 6.38 -8.10 46.67
N LEU A 404 6.44 -9.10 47.56
CA LEU A 404 5.39 -10.09 47.82
C LEU A 404 4.53 -9.60 48.98
N VAL A 405 3.22 -9.45 48.77
CA VAL A 405 2.30 -8.80 49.71
C VAL A 405 1.16 -9.74 50.10
N ASP A 406 0.75 -9.72 51.37
CA ASP A 406 -0.38 -10.49 51.88
C ASP A 406 -1.75 -9.82 51.59
N LYS A 407 -2.84 -10.58 51.77
CA LYS A 407 -4.22 -10.09 51.59
C LYS A 407 -4.68 -8.97 52.56
N ASN A 408 -3.81 -8.49 53.44
CA ASN A 408 -4.05 -7.36 54.32
C ASN A 408 -3.16 -6.15 53.98
N GLY A 409 -2.33 -6.23 52.93
CA GLY A 409 -1.37 -5.19 52.52
C GLY A 409 -0.01 -5.23 53.23
N ASN A 410 0.35 -6.34 53.90
CA ASN A 410 1.67 -6.47 54.53
C ASN A 410 2.69 -7.07 53.55
N VAL A 411 3.83 -6.40 53.34
CA VAL A 411 4.97 -6.98 52.62
C VAL A 411 5.57 -8.14 53.42
N LEU A 412 5.76 -9.28 52.77
CA LEU A 412 6.28 -10.54 53.33
C LEU A 412 7.71 -10.82 52.88
N ALA A 413 8.06 -10.44 51.66
CA ALA A 413 9.39 -10.55 51.07
C ALA A 413 9.57 -9.50 49.98
N THR A 414 10.83 -9.20 49.67
CA THR A 414 11.27 -8.05 48.88
C THR A 414 12.49 -8.47 48.07
N SER A 415 12.56 -8.10 46.79
CA SER A 415 13.72 -8.30 45.92
C SER A 415 14.13 -6.96 45.33
N GLN A 416 15.39 -6.59 45.55
CA GLN A 416 16.00 -5.29 45.24
C GLN A 416 17.48 -5.51 44.86
N GLY A 417 17.71 -6.10 43.69
CA GLY A 417 19.02 -6.38 43.15
C GLY A 417 19.67 -5.18 42.46
N SER A 418 20.37 -5.46 41.36
CA SER A 418 20.97 -4.48 40.45
C SER A 418 21.45 -5.22 39.19
N THR A 419 20.54 -6.03 38.67
CA THR A 419 20.74 -7.04 37.64
C THR A 419 19.47 -7.11 36.80
N ASP A 420 19.58 -7.63 35.58
CA ASP A 420 18.48 -7.80 34.62
C ASP A 420 17.38 -8.81 35.05
N ASN A 421 17.32 -9.16 36.34
CA ASN A 421 16.35 -10.06 36.95
C ASN A 421 16.14 -9.77 38.45
N GLU A 422 14.91 -9.87 38.93
CA GLU A 422 14.54 -9.98 40.35
C GLU A 422 13.84 -11.31 40.67
N ARG A 423 13.98 -11.82 41.91
CA ARG A 423 13.39 -13.12 42.28
C ARG A 423 13.08 -13.27 43.78
N ILE A 424 11.80 -13.42 44.10
CA ILE A 424 11.33 -13.83 45.43
C ILE A 424 11.07 -15.34 45.43
N ASN A 425 11.60 -16.05 46.44
CA ASN A 425 11.20 -17.43 46.78
C ASN A 425 10.63 -17.42 48.20
N HIS A 426 9.40 -17.91 48.40
CA HIS A 426 8.73 -17.83 49.71
C HIS A 426 7.89 -19.08 50.04
N ILE A 427 7.68 -19.32 51.34
CA ILE A 427 6.76 -20.33 51.87
C ILE A 427 5.46 -19.62 52.22
N VAL A 428 4.33 -20.12 51.69
CA VAL A 428 3.01 -19.48 51.77
C VAL A 428 1.95 -20.51 52.14
N SER A 429 0.71 -20.08 52.34
CA SER A 429 -0.42 -21.00 52.51
C SER A 429 -1.09 -21.27 51.17
N SER A 430 -1.26 -22.55 50.81
CA SER A 430 -2.12 -22.93 49.68
C SER A 430 -3.57 -22.46 49.87
N LEU A 431 -4.25 -22.19 48.74
CA LEU A 431 -5.63 -21.70 48.63
C LEU A 431 -5.89 -20.29 49.21
N GLU A 432 -4.83 -19.52 49.48
CA GLU A 432 -4.92 -18.10 49.85
C GLU A 432 -4.49 -17.19 48.68
N THR A 433 -5.00 -15.96 48.68
CA THR A 433 -4.63 -14.92 47.71
C THR A 433 -3.45 -14.10 48.24
N TYR A 434 -2.46 -13.89 47.38
CA TYR A 434 -1.29 -13.05 47.59
C TYR A 434 -1.13 -12.10 46.41
N TYR A 435 -0.35 -11.04 46.60
CA TYR A 435 -0.12 -10.02 45.59
C TYR A 435 1.37 -9.87 45.30
N ILE A 436 1.69 -9.50 44.07
CA ILE A 436 2.99 -8.91 43.71
C ILE A 436 2.77 -7.42 43.53
N HIS A 437 3.73 -6.62 44.00
CA HIS A 437 3.87 -5.22 43.67
C HIS A 437 5.20 -5.06 42.93
N VAL A 438 5.17 -4.49 41.72
CA VAL A 438 6.34 -4.15 40.91
C VAL A 438 6.47 -2.62 40.93
N TYR A 439 7.69 -2.10 41.03
CA TYR A 439 7.91 -0.65 41.04
C TYR A 439 9.31 -0.28 40.56
N GLN A 440 9.41 0.81 39.80
CA GLN A 440 10.69 1.30 39.30
C GLN A 440 11.31 2.35 40.23
N VAL A 441 12.55 2.12 40.65
CA VAL A 441 13.30 2.98 41.58
C VAL A 441 14.24 3.95 40.87
N SER A 442 14.67 3.62 39.65
CA SER A 442 15.45 4.54 38.79
C SER A 442 15.27 4.23 37.31
N GLY A 443 15.67 5.15 36.43
CA GLY A 443 15.36 5.09 34.99
C GLY A 443 14.41 6.21 34.58
N THR A 444 13.68 6.01 33.50
CA THR A 444 12.44 6.76 33.20
C THR A 444 11.31 5.80 32.86
N ASN A 445 11.59 4.86 31.95
CA ASN A 445 10.70 3.87 31.39
C ASN A 445 11.50 2.57 31.28
N ASN A 446 10.88 1.41 31.50
CA ASN A 446 11.49 0.12 31.21
C ASN A 446 10.41 -0.88 30.80
N THR A 447 10.81 -1.98 30.18
CA THR A 447 9.90 -3.11 29.90
C THR A 447 10.37 -4.37 30.59
N TYR A 448 9.42 -5.21 30.99
CA TYR A 448 9.69 -6.39 31.80
C TYR A 448 8.84 -7.60 31.41
N THR A 449 9.15 -8.73 32.05
CA THR A 449 8.42 -9.99 31.91
C THR A 449 8.28 -10.63 33.29
N ILE A 450 7.05 -10.89 33.72
CA ILE A 450 6.74 -11.41 35.06
C ILE A 450 5.99 -12.74 35.00
N TRP A 451 6.34 -13.63 35.94
CA TRP A 451 5.65 -14.90 36.14
C TRP A 451 5.89 -15.46 37.54
N TRP A 452 5.09 -16.47 37.91
CA TRP A 452 5.33 -17.28 39.10
C TRP A 452 5.10 -18.78 38.86
N ASP A 453 5.83 -19.59 39.62
CA ASP A 453 5.71 -21.04 39.69
C ASP A 453 5.84 -21.54 41.14
N ASP A 454 5.45 -22.79 41.38
CA ASP A 454 5.69 -23.45 42.67
C ASP A 454 7.18 -23.82 42.85
N ILE A 455 7.67 -23.83 44.10
CA ILE A 455 9.07 -24.22 44.36
C ILE A 455 9.23 -25.74 44.25
N TRP A 456 9.38 -26.23 43.02
CA TRP A 456 9.72 -27.63 42.75
C TRP A 456 11.00 -28.04 43.49
N GLN A 457 10.88 -28.97 44.43
CA GLN A 457 12.02 -29.61 45.10
C GLN A 457 12.70 -30.63 44.15
N GLY A 458 13.21 -30.14 43.02
CA GLY A 458 13.65 -30.93 41.87
C GLY A 458 15.15 -30.97 41.60
N GLU A 459 15.95 -29.98 42.03
CA GLU A 459 17.41 -29.93 41.80
C GLU A 459 18.18 -30.90 42.72
N GLY A 460 17.97 -32.21 42.52
CA GLY A 460 18.37 -33.24 43.49
C GLY A 460 18.85 -34.58 42.93
N LYS A 461 18.97 -34.78 41.61
CA LYS A 461 19.66 -35.95 41.01
C LYS A 461 19.99 -35.78 39.52
N SER A 462 21.27 -35.60 39.21
CA SER A 462 21.80 -35.73 37.85
C SER A 462 22.35 -37.14 37.59
N VAL A 463 21.68 -37.85 36.67
CA VAL A 463 22.21 -38.85 35.71
C VAL A 463 23.11 -40.00 36.23
N ARG A 464 22.64 -41.25 36.05
CA ARG A 464 23.34 -42.30 35.24
C ARG A 464 22.44 -43.52 35.00
N GLY A 465 22.03 -43.71 33.76
CA GLY A 465 20.98 -44.65 33.35
C GLY A 465 21.37 -46.11 33.14
N GLY A 466 20.49 -46.84 32.45
CA GLY A 466 20.72 -48.20 31.96
C GLY A 466 19.45 -49.04 31.80
N HIS A 467 19.11 -49.38 30.55
CA HIS A 467 18.36 -50.57 30.08
C HIS A 467 17.05 -50.99 30.79
N GLY A 468 15.97 -51.13 30.00
CA GLY A 468 14.76 -51.85 30.40
C GLY A 468 13.72 -51.89 29.29
N ILE A 469 13.66 -52.99 28.54
CA ILE A 469 12.66 -53.25 27.49
C ILE A 469 11.44 -53.91 28.15
N GLU A 470 10.24 -53.35 27.94
CA GLU A 470 9.06 -54.00 27.31
C GLU A 470 7.94 -52.97 27.07
#